data_AF-A0AAN7XVA5-F1
#
_entry.id   AF-A0AAN7XVA5-F1
#
_cell.length_a   1.000
_cell.length_b   1.000
_cell.length_c   1.000
_cell.angle_alpha   90.00
_cell.angle_beta   90.00
_cell.angle_gamma   90.00
#
_symmetry.space_group_name_H-M   'P 1'
#
loop_
_entity.id
_entity.type
_entity.pdbx_description
1 polymer ?
#
loop_
_entity_poly.entity_id
_entity_poly.type
_entity_poly.pdbx_seq_one_letter_code
_entity_poly.pdbx_strand_id
1 'polypeptide(L)'
;MDNTLALLFSLLFIFSVGTAAPLPMDVVNMKSRVKVISETLLSRLKKGFQDPPGLTPADDLDGLSSTVYVLEGYRSLINDSVNGAKQVRTDISSLTGHLRLWMEEQCSEQQHKGVESQTLKLLQSRQGFTLSVSLEAVMRVKEFLNLLLKRLDNLESC
;
A
#
# COMPACT_ATOMS: atom_id res chain seq x y z
N MET A 1 -17.85 -8.03 65.45
CA MET A 1 -19.17 -7.93 64.76
C MET A 1 -19.24 -6.65 63.93
N ASP A 2 -18.23 -6.44 63.09
CA ASP A 2 -18.28 -6.63 61.63
C ASP A 2 -19.25 -5.76 60.83
N ASN A 3 -18.96 -4.45 60.74
CA ASN A 3 -19.61 -3.51 59.82
C ASN A 3 -18.69 -3.05 58.67
N THR A 4 -17.75 -3.89 58.25
CA THR A 4 -16.72 -3.54 57.24
C THR A 4 -16.84 -4.35 55.95
N LEU A 5 -17.96 -5.05 55.73
CA LEU A 5 -18.08 -6.07 54.68
C LEU A 5 -19.07 -5.75 53.55
N ALA A 6 -19.73 -4.58 53.58
CA ALA A 6 -20.74 -4.23 52.56
C ALA A 6 -20.25 -3.23 51.50
N LEU A 7 -18.99 -2.76 51.57
CA LEU A 7 -18.48 -1.67 50.71
C LEU A 7 -17.36 -2.11 49.74
N LEU A 8 -17.37 -3.38 49.33
CA LEU A 8 -16.40 -3.93 48.37
C LEU A 8 -17.04 -4.51 47.10
N PHE A 9 -18.34 -4.36 46.89
CA PHE A 9 -19.02 -4.93 45.72
C PHE A 9 -19.32 -3.94 44.57
N SER A 10 -19.07 -2.63 44.76
CA SER A 10 -19.50 -1.61 43.78
C SER A 10 -18.40 -0.95 42.95
N LEU A 11 -17.12 -1.36 43.08
CA LEU A 11 -16.00 -0.72 42.37
C LEU A 11 -15.34 -1.57 41.27
N LEU A 12 -15.79 -2.80 41.04
CA LEU A 12 -15.18 -3.70 40.04
C LEU A 12 -15.90 -3.72 38.68
N PHE A 13 -16.95 -2.92 38.47
CA PHE A 13 -17.74 -2.92 37.24
C PHE A 13 -17.38 -1.80 36.24
N ILE A 14 -16.18 -1.19 36.33
CA ILE A 14 -15.75 -0.14 35.38
C ILE A 14 -14.70 -0.64 34.38
N PHE A 15 -14.15 -1.85 34.55
CA PHE A 15 -13.32 -2.47 33.51
C PHE A 15 -14.20 -3.20 32.50
N SER A 16 -15.07 -2.45 31.81
CA SER A 16 -15.44 -2.80 30.45
C SER A 16 -14.17 -2.62 29.61
N VAL A 17 -13.31 -3.63 29.66
CA VAL A 17 -12.26 -3.80 28.67
C VAL A 17 -13.04 -4.07 27.39
N GLY A 18 -13.28 -3.01 26.61
CA GLY A 18 -13.70 -3.13 25.24
C GLY A 18 -12.60 -3.88 24.52
N THR A 19 -12.68 -5.21 24.53
CA THR A 19 -11.89 -6.05 23.65
C THR A 19 -12.43 -5.75 22.26
N ALA A 20 -11.82 -4.78 21.57
CA ALA A 20 -11.99 -4.67 20.13
C ALA A 20 -11.78 -6.07 19.56
N ALA A 21 -12.76 -6.56 18.79
CA ALA A 21 -12.66 -7.87 18.18
C ALA A 21 -11.32 -7.95 17.44
N PRO A 22 -10.51 -8.99 17.67
CA PRO A 22 -9.24 -9.13 16.97
C PRO A 22 -9.51 -9.10 15.46
N LEU A 23 -8.67 -8.37 14.72
CA LEU A 23 -8.78 -8.30 13.27
C LEU A 23 -8.81 -9.72 12.69
N PRO A 24 -9.60 -9.97 11.63
CA PRO A 24 -9.61 -11.27 10.97
C PRO A 24 -8.18 -11.67 10.59
N MET A 25 -7.82 -12.93 10.86
CA MET A 25 -6.45 -13.41 10.68
C MET A 25 -5.95 -13.19 9.24
N ASP A 26 -6.85 -13.27 8.27
CA ASP A 26 -6.56 -13.06 6.86
C ASP A 26 -6.14 -11.62 6.55
N VAL A 27 -6.77 -10.61 7.20
CA VAL A 27 -6.38 -9.19 7.08
C VAL A 27 -4.97 -8.97 7.61
N VAL A 28 -4.65 -9.56 8.75
CA VAL A 28 -3.31 -9.45 9.37
C VAL A 28 -2.26 -10.11 8.48
N ASN A 29 -2.55 -11.30 7.96
CA ASN A 29 -1.66 -12.02 7.05
C ASN A 29 -1.44 -11.26 5.75
N MET A 30 -2.51 -10.69 5.17
CA MET A 30 -2.44 -9.83 3.99
C MET A 30 -1.51 -8.64 4.24
N LYS A 31 -1.75 -7.86 5.31
CA LYS A 31 -0.95 -6.68 5.63
C LYS A 31 0.52 -7.04 5.84
N SER A 32 0.79 -8.13 6.55
CA SER A 32 2.15 -8.63 6.77
C SER A 32 2.86 -8.97 5.45
N ARG A 33 2.19 -9.68 4.54
CA ARG A 33 2.74 -10.00 3.21
C ARG A 33 3.00 -8.76 2.38
N VAL A 34 2.02 -7.86 2.28
CA VAL A 34 2.14 -6.61 1.53
C VAL A 34 3.30 -5.77 2.08
N LYS A 35 3.42 -5.69 3.41
CA LYS A 35 4.52 -5.01 4.09
C LYS A 35 5.88 -5.58 3.69
N VAL A 36 6.07 -6.91 3.81
CA VAL A 36 7.34 -7.56 3.49
C VAL A 36 7.74 -7.35 2.02
N ILE A 37 6.79 -7.51 1.09
CA ILE A 37 7.06 -7.29 -0.34
C ILE A 37 7.42 -5.82 -0.59
N SER A 38 6.67 -4.89 0.00
CA SER A 38 6.87 -3.44 -0.14
C SER A 38 8.21 -2.99 0.44
N GLU A 39 8.60 -3.47 1.62
CA GLU A 39 9.90 -3.17 2.25
C GLU A 39 11.06 -3.73 1.41
N THR A 40 10.90 -4.95 0.88
CA THR A 40 11.91 -5.58 0.00
C THR A 40 12.11 -4.75 -1.27
N LEU A 41 11.01 -4.37 -1.92
CA LEU A 41 11.04 -3.54 -3.12
C LEU A 41 11.62 -2.15 -2.82
N LEU A 42 11.20 -1.51 -1.73
CA LEU A 42 11.70 -0.21 -1.30
C LEU A 42 13.20 -0.23 -1.01
N SER A 43 13.70 -1.27 -0.34
CA SER A 43 15.13 -1.47 -0.09
C SER A 43 15.93 -1.57 -1.39
N ARG A 44 15.41 -2.34 -2.35
CA ARG A 44 16.02 -2.46 -3.69
C ARG A 44 16.05 -1.11 -4.41
N LEU A 45 14.94 -0.37 -4.37
CA LEU A 45 14.83 0.95 -5.01
C LEU A 45 15.81 1.94 -4.40
N LYS A 46 15.95 1.98 -3.07
CA LYS A 46 16.93 2.82 -2.37
C LYS A 46 18.37 2.51 -2.76
N LYS A 47 18.69 1.25 -3.04
CA LYS A 47 20.04 0.83 -3.45
C LYS A 47 20.31 1.09 -4.94
N GLY A 48 19.30 0.92 -5.78
CA GLY A 48 19.44 0.98 -7.24
C GLY A 48 19.24 2.37 -7.85
N PHE A 49 18.53 3.26 -7.17
CA PHE A 49 18.09 4.55 -7.71
C PHE A 49 18.28 5.67 -6.69
N GLN A 50 18.96 6.74 -7.12
CA GLN A 50 19.14 7.94 -6.29
C GLN A 50 17.88 8.80 -6.31
N ASP A 51 17.59 9.49 -5.20
CA ASP A 51 16.48 10.43 -5.11
C ASP A 51 16.79 11.69 -5.92
N PRO A 52 16.01 12.02 -6.97
CA PRO A 52 16.14 13.29 -7.64
C PRO A 52 15.51 14.40 -6.78
N PRO A 53 16.04 15.62 -6.84
CA PRO A 53 15.40 16.76 -6.20
C PRO A 53 14.07 17.11 -6.91
N GLY A 54 13.04 17.44 -6.13
CA GLY A 54 11.84 18.13 -6.64
C GLY A 54 10.72 17.24 -7.16
N LEU A 55 10.60 15.98 -6.73
CA LEU A 55 9.41 15.18 -7.01
C LEU A 55 8.20 15.74 -6.24
N THR A 56 7.07 15.86 -6.94
CA THR A 56 5.79 16.14 -6.28
C THR A 56 5.41 14.95 -5.40
N PRO A 57 4.75 15.13 -4.25
CA PRO A 57 4.28 13.99 -3.45
C PRO A 57 3.42 13.03 -4.28
N ALA A 58 3.53 11.73 -4.00
CA ALA A 58 2.63 10.76 -4.59
C ALA A 58 1.17 11.05 -4.19
N ASP A 59 0.24 10.76 -5.10
CA ASP A 59 -1.20 10.98 -4.89
C ASP A 59 -1.71 10.12 -3.72
N ASP A 60 -2.80 10.55 -3.09
CA ASP A 60 -3.38 9.84 -1.94
C ASP A 60 -3.87 8.42 -2.30
N LEU A 61 -3.78 7.53 -1.30
CA LEU A 61 -4.24 6.14 -1.39
C LEU A 61 -5.70 6.03 -0.96
N ASP A 62 -6.60 5.95 -1.94
CA ASP A 62 -8.05 5.84 -1.71
C ASP A 62 -8.54 4.41 -1.50
N GLY A 63 -7.64 3.44 -1.30
CA GLY A 63 -8.00 2.05 -1.02
C GLY A 63 -7.25 1.03 -1.87
N LEU A 64 -7.73 -0.22 -1.84
CA LEU A 64 -7.14 -1.37 -2.52
C LEU A 64 -7.19 -1.24 -4.04
N SER A 65 -8.34 -0.85 -4.62
CA SER A 65 -8.50 -0.71 -6.08
C SER A 65 -7.58 0.37 -6.65
N SER A 66 -7.55 1.55 -6.02
CA SER A 66 -6.65 2.64 -6.42
C SER A 66 -5.18 2.23 -6.27
N THR A 67 -4.84 1.47 -5.22
CA THR A 67 -3.48 0.97 -5.02
C THR A 67 -3.03 0.05 -6.15
N VAL A 68 -3.86 -0.91 -6.54
CA VAL A 68 -3.60 -1.83 -7.66
C VAL A 68 -3.45 -1.03 -8.96
N TYR A 69 -4.38 -0.12 -9.23
CA TYR A 69 -4.38 0.69 -10.45
C TYR A 69 -3.10 1.52 -10.61
N VAL A 70 -2.69 2.24 -9.56
CA VAL A 70 -1.51 3.11 -9.60
C VAL A 70 -0.22 2.31 -9.80
N LEU A 71 -0.05 1.21 -9.05
CA LEU A 71 1.12 0.35 -9.18
C LEU A 71 1.25 -0.26 -10.57
N GLU A 72 0.13 -0.70 -11.17
CA GLU A 72 0.12 -1.22 -12.54
C GLU A 72 0.43 -0.15 -13.58
N GLY A 73 -0.12 1.04 -13.38
CA GLY A 73 0.18 2.21 -14.20
C GLY A 73 1.68 2.48 -14.25
N TYR A 74 2.34 2.60 -13.10
CA TYR A 74 3.80 2.78 -13.08
C TYR A 74 4.54 1.59 -13.68
N ARG A 75 4.16 0.35 -13.36
CA ARG A 75 4.77 -0.84 -13.97
C ARG A 75 4.74 -0.82 -15.49
N SER A 76 3.66 -0.31 -16.09
CA SER A 76 3.50 -0.21 -17.55
C SER A 76 4.46 0.80 -18.19
N LEU A 77 4.87 1.82 -17.43
CA LEU A 77 5.78 2.89 -17.89
C LEU A 77 7.26 2.53 -17.70
N ILE A 78 7.56 1.59 -16.81
CA ILE A 78 8.92 1.13 -16.54
C ILE A 78 9.40 0.28 -17.73
N ASN A 79 10.53 0.68 -18.32
CA ASN A 79 11.20 -0.01 -19.42
C ASN A 79 12.36 -0.86 -18.90
N ASP A 80 12.46 -2.09 -19.40
CA ASP A 80 13.51 -3.06 -19.04
C ASP A 80 14.92 -2.63 -19.44
N SER A 81 15.07 -1.66 -20.35
CA SER A 81 16.36 -1.10 -20.74
C SER A 81 17.03 -0.26 -19.64
N VAL A 82 16.27 0.20 -18.65
CA VAL A 82 16.81 0.86 -17.46
C VAL A 82 17.41 -0.20 -16.54
N ASN A 83 18.68 -0.01 -16.14
CA ASN A 83 19.37 -0.98 -15.31
C ASN A 83 18.62 -1.24 -13.99
N GLY A 84 18.42 -2.52 -13.66
CA GLY A 84 17.65 -2.94 -12.47
C GLY A 84 16.12 -2.81 -12.59
N ALA A 85 15.60 -2.15 -13.63
CA ALA A 85 14.17 -1.88 -13.79
C ALA A 85 13.34 -3.15 -14.07
N LYS A 86 13.92 -4.14 -14.74
CA LYS A 86 13.27 -5.44 -14.96
C LYS A 86 12.89 -6.11 -13.64
N GLN A 87 13.80 -6.11 -12.65
CA GLN A 87 13.51 -6.67 -11.33
C GLN A 87 12.44 -5.87 -10.60
N VAL A 88 12.48 -4.53 -10.71
CA VAL A 88 11.44 -3.65 -10.15
C VAL A 88 10.06 -4.00 -10.72
N ARG A 89 9.92 -4.21 -12.04
CA ARG A 89 8.64 -4.62 -12.65
C ARG A 89 8.14 -5.98 -12.16
N THR A 90 9.05 -6.93 -11.95
CA THR A 90 8.72 -8.25 -11.39
C THR A 90 8.21 -8.11 -9.96
N ASP A 91 8.91 -7.35 -9.12
CA ASP A 91 8.54 -7.12 -7.73
C ASP A 91 7.18 -6.39 -7.64
N ILE A 92 6.94 -5.38 -8.48
CA ILE A 92 5.63 -4.71 -8.58
C ILE A 92 4.55 -5.70 -9.01
N SER A 93 4.82 -6.57 -9.99
CA SER A 93 3.85 -7.58 -10.44
C SER A 93 3.50 -8.59 -9.34
N SER A 94 4.48 -8.96 -8.51
CA SER A 94 4.25 -9.81 -7.34
C SER A 94 3.35 -9.12 -6.33
N LEU A 95 3.61 -7.84 -6.03
CA LEU A 95 2.80 -7.02 -5.12
C LEU A 95 1.37 -6.86 -5.64
N THR A 96 1.18 -6.43 -6.89
CA THR A 96 -0.16 -6.24 -7.46
C THR A 96 -0.90 -7.56 -7.62
N GLY A 97 -0.19 -8.66 -7.90
CA GLY A 97 -0.78 -10.00 -7.90
C GLY A 97 -1.39 -10.38 -6.55
N HIS A 98 -0.68 -10.13 -5.44
CA HIS A 98 -1.22 -10.38 -4.10
C HIS A 98 -2.41 -9.46 -3.77
N LEU A 99 -2.32 -8.18 -4.11
CA LEU A 99 -3.39 -7.21 -3.85
C LEU A 99 -4.65 -7.52 -4.66
N ARG A 100 -4.52 -8.01 -5.90
CA ARG A 100 -5.67 -8.43 -6.71
C ARG A 100 -6.38 -9.65 -6.13
N LEU A 101 -5.64 -10.67 -5.68
CA LEU A 101 -6.23 -11.83 -5.02
C LEU A 101 -7.03 -11.40 -3.79
N TRP A 102 -6.46 -10.51 -2.98
CA TRP A 102 -7.16 -9.92 -1.84
C TRP A 102 -8.41 -9.12 -2.25
N MET A 103 -8.32 -8.37 -3.35
CA MET A 103 -9.43 -7.59 -3.90
C MET A 103 -10.58 -8.48 -4.37
N GLU A 104 -10.28 -9.59 -5.03
CA GLU A 104 -11.28 -10.58 -5.46
C GLU A 104 -12.03 -11.22 -4.28
N GLU A 105 -11.35 -11.38 -3.14
CA GLU A 105 -11.94 -11.95 -1.92
C GLU A 105 -12.79 -10.95 -1.13
N GLN A 106 -12.38 -9.68 -1.08
CA GLN A 106 -12.98 -8.68 -0.17
C GLN A 106 -13.87 -7.65 -0.86
N CYS A 107 -13.67 -7.38 -2.14
CA CYS A 107 -14.45 -6.40 -2.89
C CYS A 107 -15.53 -7.10 -3.70
N SER A 108 -16.79 -6.68 -3.54
CA SER A 108 -17.85 -7.02 -4.50
C SER A 108 -17.49 -6.46 -5.88
N GLU A 109 -17.95 -7.11 -6.97
CA GLU A 109 -17.57 -6.90 -8.39
C GLU A 109 -17.66 -5.45 -8.95
N GLN A 110 -17.99 -4.44 -8.14
CA GLN A 110 -17.77 -3.05 -8.50
C GLN A 110 -16.28 -2.76 -8.52
N GLN A 111 -15.65 -3.12 -9.64
CA GLN A 111 -14.34 -2.66 -10.05
C GLN A 111 -14.43 -1.13 -10.23
N HIS A 112 -14.35 -0.39 -9.13
CA HIS A 112 -14.30 1.07 -9.19
C HIS A 112 -13.09 1.44 -10.04
N LYS A 113 -13.30 2.25 -11.08
CA LYS A 113 -12.23 2.95 -11.78
C LYS A 113 -11.41 3.65 -10.70
N GLY A 114 -10.21 3.12 -10.44
CA GLY A 114 -9.32 3.65 -9.41
C GLY A 114 -9.22 5.16 -9.58
N VAL A 115 -9.26 5.89 -8.47
CA VAL A 115 -9.08 7.34 -8.49
C VAL A 115 -7.80 7.64 -9.26
N GLU A 116 -7.97 8.38 -10.35
CA GLU A 116 -6.98 8.42 -11.41
C GLU A 116 -5.85 9.36 -10.99
N SER A 117 -4.70 8.78 -10.65
CA SER A 117 -3.50 9.53 -10.27
C SER A 117 -3.14 10.58 -11.33
N GLN A 118 -3.15 11.86 -10.94
CA GLN A 118 -2.79 12.97 -11.84
C GLN A 118 -1.33 12.84 -12.27
N THR A 119 -0.48 12.41 -11.34
CA THR A 119 0.94 12.15 -11.60
C THR A 119 1.13 11.05 -12.64
N LEU A 120 0.40 9.94 -12.50
CA LEU A 120 0.45 8.83 -13.44
C LEU A 120 -0.02 9.25 -14.85
N LYS A 121 -1.12 10.00 -14.94
CA LYS A 121 -1.60 10.57 -16.22
C LYS A 121 -0.54 11.43 -16.90
N LEU A 122 0.10 12.30 -16.14
CA LEU A 122 1.13 13.19 -16.66
C LEU A 122 2.27 12.39 -17.27
N LEU A 123 2.73 11.34 -16.56
CA LEU A 123 3.77 10.45 -17.08
C LEU A 123 3.31 9.67 -18.31
N GLN A 124 2.07 9.18 -18.33
CA GLN A 124 1.50 8.48 -19.48
C GLN A 124 1.42 9.37 -20.73
N SER A 125 1.12 10.67 -20.58
CA SER A 125 1.13 11.61 -21.71
C SER A 125 2.53 11.88 -22.29
N ARG A 126 3.59 11.51 -21.58
CA ARG A 126 5.00 11.73 -21.98
C ARG A 126 5.69 10.46 -22.49
N GLN A 127 4.94 9.39 -22.80
CA GLN A 127 5.49 8.07 -23.18
C GLN A 127 6.51 8.08 -24.32
N GLY A 128 6.56 9.12 -25.16
CA GLY A 128 7.62 9.31 -26.16
C GLY A 128 9.04 9.47 -25.59
N PHE A 129 9.19 9.82 -24.31
CA PHE A 129 10.49 9.97 -23.63
C PHE A 129 10.82 8.77 -22.74
N THR A 130 10.84 7.58 -23.34
CA THR A 130 10.80 6.27 -22.68
C THR A 130 11.78 6.10 -21.51
N LEU A 131 13.04 6.51 -21.64
CA LEU A 131 14.04 6.36 -20.57
C LEU A 131 13.75 7.28 -19.37
N SER A 132 13.41 8.55 -19.65
CA SER A 132 13.10 9.51 -18.58
C SER A 132 11.80 9.15 -17.85
N VAL A 133 10.78 8.73 -18.60
CA VAL A 133 9.50 8.27 -18.05
C VAL A 133 9.69 7.00 -17.21
N SER A 134 10.52 6.07 -17.68
CA SER A 134 10.85 4.86 -16.93
C SER A 134 11.54 5.19 -15.60
N LEU A 135 12.55 6.07 -15.61
CA LEU A 135 13.25 6.51 -14.40
C LEU A 135 12.30 7.21 -13.43
N GLU A 136 11.48 8.15 -13.92
CA GLU A 136 10.52 8.84 -13.06
C GLU A 136 9.48 7.87 -12.49
N ALA A 137 8.96 6.92 -13.29
CA ALA A 137 8.04 5.89 -12.81
C ALA A 137 8.64 5.03 -11.69
N VAL A 138 9.91 4.63 -11.80
CA VAL A 138 10.62 3.90 -10.73
C VAL A 138 10.68 4.75 -9.44
N MET A 139 10.95 6.04 -9.56
CA MET A 139 10.97 6.95 -8.41
C MET A 139 9.59 7.14 -7.79
N ARG A 140 8.55 7.27 -8.61
CA ARG A 140 7.17 7.35 -8.10
C ARG A 140 6.74 6.09 -7.35
N VAL A 141 7.16 4.92 -7.81
CA VAL A 141 6.93 3.66 -7.07
C VAL A 141 7.59 3.71 -5.70
N LYS A 142 8.81 4.25 -5.59
CA LYS A 142 9.49 4.41 -4.29
C LYS A 142 8.67 5.27 -3.32
N GLU A 143 8.16 6.42 -3.77
CA GLU A 143 7.32 7.31 -2.95
C GLU A 143 6.02 6.64 -2.55
N PHE A 144 5.36 6.01 -3.53
CA PHE A 144 4.12 5.29 -3.35
C PHE A 144 4.25 4.16 -2.31
N LEU A 145 5.33 3.38 -2.34
CA LEU A 145 5.58 2.33 -1.35
C LEU A 145 5.76 2.90 0.06
N ASN A 146 6.38 4.07 0.21
CA ASN A 146 6.48 4.72 1.52
C ASN A 146 5.10 5.15 2.04
N LEU A 147 4.20 5.61 1.17
CA LEU A 147 2.82 5.92 1.55
C LEU A 147 2.03 4.65 1.90
N LEU A 148 2.17 3.60 1.08
CA LEU A 148 1.50 2.31 1.29
C LEU A 148 1.85 1.72 2.65
N LEU A 149 3.14 1.71 3.00
CA LEU A 149 3.62 1.21 4.29
C LEU A 149 3.07 1.99 5.49
N LYS A 150 2.76 3.28 5.31
CA LYS A 150 2.13 4.12 6.35
C LYS A 150 0.62 3.95 6.45
N ARG A 151 -0.01 3.42 5.39
CA ARG A 151 -1.46 3.35 5.25
C ARG A 151 -1.92 1.95 4.81
N LEU A 152 -1.31 0.90 5.38
CA LEU A 152 -1.70 -0.49 5.09
C LEU A 152 -3.16 -0.78 5.47
N ASP A 153 -3.71 -0.02 6.42
CA ASP A 153 -5.12 -0.12 6.82
C ASP A 153 -6.08 0.29 5.69
N ASN A 154 -5.64 1.14 4.75
CA ASN A 154 -6.45 1.53 3.60
C ASN A 154 -6.70 0.34 2.65
N LEU A 155 -5.93 -0.75 2.74
CA LEU A 155 -6.12 -1.95 1.92
C LEU A 155 -7.35 -2.78 2.33
N GLU A 156 -7.99 -2.46 3.44
CA GLU A 156 -9.29 -3.03 3.82
C GLU A 156 -10.45 -2.37 3.06
N SER A 157 -10.23 -1.18 2.50
CA SER A 157 -11.24 -0.43 1.75
C SER A 157 -11.09 -0.70 0.26
N CYS A 158 -12.22 -0.98 -0.40
CA CYS A 158 -12.39 -0.90 -1.84
C CYS A 158 -12.84 0.53 -2.19
#